data_AF-A0A3D8SZE8-F1
#
_entry.id   AF-A0A3D8SZE8-F1
#
_cell.length_a   1.000
_cell.length_b   1.000
_cell.length_c   1.000
_cell.angle_alpha   90.00
_cell.angle_beta   90.00
_cell.angle_gamma   90.00
#
_symmetry.space_group_name_H-M   'P 1'
#
loop_
_entity.id
_entity.type
_entity.pdbx_description
1 polymer ?
#
loop_
_entity_poly.entity_id
_entity_poly.type
_entity_poly.pdbx_seq_one_letter_code
_entity_poly.pdbx_strand_id
1 'polypeptide(L)'
;MLHSFTHGHPYFLQAHEILLQNECNYTGSMPWWDECVDAGAFISSSLLALEAFGGNVQGDDNCLQDDPFANMTLTNGPGTADTNTVHCLTRAISDSGLFSSAETSAANVAACNALTTYCEMWECIFPTGPHGRGHSRIGGTIADTYASPVNPFF
;
A
#
# COMPACT_ATOMS: atom_id res chain seq x y z
N MET A 1 17.86 7.38 9.24
CA MET A 1 16.51 7.03 8.75
C MET A 1 16.26 5.52 8.60
N LEU A 2 17.25 4.62 8.77
CA LEU A 2 17.02 3.16 8.63
C LEU A 2 16.21 2.52 9.77
N HIS A 3 16.40 2.90 11.04
CA HIS A 3 15.73 2.23 12.18
C HIS A 3 14.22 2.52 12.31
N SER A 4 13.75 3.62 11.71
CA SER A 4 12.35 4.03 11.83
C SER A 4 11.41 3.19 10.98
N PHE A 5 11.90 2.44 9.99
CA PHE A 5 11.03 1.69 9.08
C PHE A 5 10.29 0.55 9.81
N THR A 6 11.03 -0.33 10.48
CA THR A 6 10.46 -1.52 11.18
C THR A 6 9.80 -1.24 12.52
N HIS A 7 10.01 -0.06 13.09
CA HIS A 7 9.34 0.35 14.35
C HIS A 7 8.22 1.37 14.10
N GLY A 8 8.42 2.27 13.14
CA GLY A 8 7.50 3.35 12.81
C GLY A 8 6.22 2.84 12.15
N HIS A 9 6.31 1.94 11.16
CA HIS A 9 5.12 1.38 10.51
C HIS A 9 4.25 0.58 11.49
N PRO A 10 4.80 -0.36 12.30
CA PRO A 10 3.98 -1.04 13.30
C PRO A 10 3.34 -0.09 14.32
N TYR A 11 4.06 0.94 14.77
CA TYR A 11 3.48 1.95 15.66
C TYR A 11 2.34 2.76 14.99
N PHE A 12 2.52 3.13 13.72
CA PHE A 12 1.50 3.82 12.93
C PHE A 12 0.23 2.96 12.79
N LEU A 13 0.37 1.69 12.41
CA LEU A 13 -0.75 0.76 12.27
C LEU A 13 -1.44 0.51 13.62
N GLN A 14 -0.68 0.38 14.71
CA GLN A 14 -1.26 0.23 16.04
C GLN A 14 -2.06 1.47 16.44
N ALA A 15 -1.56 2.67 16.15
CA ALA A 15 -2.29 3.91 16.41
C ALA A 15 -3.58 3.98 15.56
N HIS A 16 -3.52 3.57 14.28
CA HIS A 16 -4.69 3.51 13.42
C HIS A 16 -5.76 2.54 13.95
N GLU A 17 -5.37 1.34 14.37
CA GLU A 17 -6.29 0.36 14.99
C GLU A 17 -6.96 0.94 16.24
N ILE A 18 -6.20 1.59 17.12
CA ILE A 18 -6.72 2.23 18.34
C ILE A 18 -7.75 3.31 17.99
N LEU A 19 -7.50 4.13 16.97
CA LEU A 19 -8.43 5.17 16.53
C LEU A 19 -9.71 4.55 15.95
N LEU A 20 -9.60 3.51 15.13
CA LEU A 20 -10.76 2.79 14.62
C LEU A 20 -11.62 2.22 15.76
N GLN A 21 -10.98 1.63 16.77
CA GLN A 21 -11.68 1.04 17.92
C GLN A 21 -12.36 2.10 18.80
N ASN A 22 -11.67 3.21 19.09
CA ASN A 22 -12.15 4.23 20.02
C ASN A 22 -13.07 5.28 19.38
N GLU A 23 -12.92 5.55 18.08
CA GLU A 23 -13.62 6.64 17.39
C GLU A 23 -14.62 6.15 16.34
N CYS A 24 -14.50 4.91 15.86
CA CYS A 24 -15.35 4.36 14.81
C CYS A 24 -16.12 3.10 15.21
N ASN A 25 -16.12 2.72 16.50
CA ASN A 25 -16.74 1.49 17.02
C ASN A 25 -16.26 0.21 16.31
N TYR A 26 -15.04 0.21 15.77
CA TYR A 26 -14.46 -1.00 15.18
C TYR A 26 -14.15 -2.00 16.31
N THR A 27 -14.60 -3.24 16.17
CA THR A 27 -14.39 -4.29 17.20
C THR A 27 -13.53 -5.45 16.70
N GLY A 28 -13.14 -5.41 15.42
CA GLY A 28 -12.23 -6.38 14.82
C GLY A 28 -10.77 -6.07 15.10
N SER A 29 -9.90 -6.96 14.63
CA SER A 29 -8.46 -6.73 14.52
C SER A 29 -8.13 -6.00 13.22
N MET A 30 -7.00 -5.31 13.17
CA MET A 30 -6.48 -4.77 11.90
C MET A 30 -6.30 -5.91 10.87
N PRO A 31 -6.94 -5.84 9.68
CA PRO A 31 -6.68 -6.80 8.61
C PRO A 31 -5.28 -6.58 8.03
N TRP A 32 -4.74 -7.61 7.37
CA TRP A 32 -3.49 -7.55 6.61
C TRP A 32 -3.67 -8.29 5.29
N TRP A 33 -2.90 -7.91 4.28
CA TRP A 33 -2.87 -8.58 2.99
C TRP A 33 -1.69 -9.52 2.88
N ASP A 34 -1.96 -10.79 2.60
CA ASP A 34 -0.93 -11.74 2.17
C ASP A 34 -0.61 -11.57 0.68
N GLU A 35 0.23 -10.57 0.38
CA GLU A 35 0.71 -10.28 -0.97
C GLU A 35 1.42 -11.47 -1.64
N CYS A 36 1.90 -12.45 -0.87
CA CYS A 36 2.57 -13.63 -1.42
C CYS A 36 1.58 -14.53 -2.17
N VAL A 37 0.32 -14.58 -1.74
CA VAL A 37 -0.74 -15.40 -2.36
C VAL A 37 -1.12 -14.84 -3.73
N ASP A 38 -1.16 -13.52 -3.85
CA ASP A 38 -1.57 -12.82 -5.07
C ASP A 38 -0.37 -12.38 -5.94
N ALA A 39 0.85 -12.76 -5.58
CA ALA A 39 2.07 -12.34 -6.26
C ALA A 39 2.04 -12.67 -7.76
N GLY A 40 2.20 -11.64 -8.59
CA GLY A 40 2.13 -11.74 -10.06
C GLY A 40 0.72 -11.59 -10.63
N ALA A 41 -0.30 -11.47 -9.78
CA ALA A 41 -1.71 -11.43 -10.16
C ALA A 41 -2.54 -10.51 -9.25
N PHE A 42 -1.98 -9.39 -8.81
CA PHE A 42 -2.63 -8.46 -7.87
C PHE A 42 -4.03 -8.06 -8.33
N ILE A 43 -4.21 -7.76 -9.62
CA ILE A 43 -5.51 -7.35 -10.18
C ILE A 43 -6.63 -8.39 -9.96
N SER A 44 -6.27 -9.65 -9.70
CA SER A 44 -7.22 -10.74 -9.44
C SER A 44 -7.47 -11.01 -7.95
N SER A 45 -6.79 -10.31 -7.05
CA SER A 45 -6.98 -10.45 -5.61
C SER A 45 -8.41 -10.12 -5.20
N SER A 46 -8.99 -10.92 -4.31
CA SER A 46 -10.31 -10.62 -3.74
C SER A 46 -10.32 -9.35 -2.89
N LEU A 47 -9.16 -8.87 -2.41
CA LEU A 47 -9.08 -7.60 -1.69
C LEU A 47 -9.32 -6.39 -2.60
N LEU A 48 -9.12 -6.56 -3.91
CA LEU A 48 -9.38 -5.54 -4.94
C LEU A 48 -10.75 -5.73 -5.62
N ALA A 49 -11.62 -6.55 -5.02
CA ALA A 49 -13.02 -6.60 -5.39
C ALA A 49 -13.76 -5.33 -4.90
N LEU A 50 -14.88 -4.99 -5.55
CA LEU A 50 -15.65 -3.78 -5.27
C LEU A 50 -16.21 -3.76 -3.85
N GLU A 51 -16.56 -4.92 -3.30
CA GLU A 51 -17.06 -5.10 -1.94
C GLU A 51 -15.97 -5.07 -0.85
N ALA A 52 -14.70 -5.08 -1.24
CA ALA A 52 -13.55 -5.06 -0.34
C ALA A 52 -12.90 -3.66 -0.35
N PHE A 53 -11.67 -3.54 -0.82
CA PHE A 53 -11.00 -2.24 -0.89
C PHE A 53 -11.13 -1.56 -2.26
N GLY A 54 -11.78 -2.20 -3.23
CA GLY A 54 -12.04 -1.59 -4.52
C GLY A 54 -11.14 -2.01 -5.66
N GLY A 55 -11.64 -1.78 -6.87
CA GLY A 55 -10.97 -2.14 -8.10
C GLY A 55 -9.99 -1.07 -8.60
N ASN A 56 -9.90 -0.99 -9.92
CA ASN A 56 -8.93 -0.21 -10.68
C ASN A 56 -9.60 0.74 -11.70
N VAL A 57 -10.93 0.90 -11.67
CA VAL A 57 -11.65 1.71 -12.67
C VAL A 57 -11.49 3.19 -12.37
N GLN A 58 -10.96 3.91 -13.34
CA GLN A 58 -10.67 5.33 -13.24
C GLN A 58 -11.47 6.14 -14.26
N GLY A 59 -11.78 7.38 -13.88
CA GLY A 59 -12.29 8.39 -14.79
C GLY A 59 -11.20 9.01 -15.65
N ASP A 60 -11.58 9.95 -16.52
CA ASP A 60 -10.66 10.67 -17.41
C ASP A 60 -9.60 11.50 -16.66
N ASP A 61 -9.85 11.81 -15.38
CA ASP A 61 -8.95 12.52 -14.46
C ASP A 61 -8.06 11.57 -13.64
N ASN A 62 -8.09 10.27 -13.91
CA ASN A 62 -7.44 9.18 -13.17
C ASN A 62 -8.02 8.96 -11.75
N CYS A 63 -9.12 9.61 -11.40
CA CYS A 63 -9.77 9.39 -10.11
C CYS A 63 -10.51 8.06 -10.10
N LEU A 64 -10.37 7.32 -9.00
CA LEU A 64 -11.07 6.06 -8.77
C LEU A 64 -12.59 6.26 -8.69
N GLN A 65 -13.36 5.39 -9.36
CA GLN A 65 -14.81 5.58 -9.55
C GLN A 65 -15.70 4.49 -8.94
N ASP A 66 -15.21 3.25 -8.81
CA ASP A 66 -16.05 2.07 -8.61
C ASP A 66 -15.94 1.45 -7.21
N ASP A 67 -15.29 2.11 -6.26
CA ASP A 67 -15.00 1.53 -4.95
C ASP A 67 -15.66 2.24 -3.74
N PRO A 68 -15.62 1.63 -2.52
CA PRO A 68 -16.14 2.25 -1.30
C PRO A 68 -15.45 3.56 -0.92
N PHE A 69 -14.29 3.83 -1.52
CA PHE A 69 -13.45 4.99 -1.31
C PHE A 69 -13.53 5.99 -2.47
N ALA A 70 -14.46 5.77 -3.41
CA ALA A 70 -14.68 6.66 -4.53
C ALA A 70 -15.18 7.99 -3.99
N ASN A 71 -14.71 9.08 -4.60
CA ASN A 71 -14.95 10.46 -4.14
C ASN A 71 -14.28 10.85 -2.80
N MET A 72 -13.32 10.07 -2.29
CA MET A 72 -12.44 10.56 -1.22
C MET A 72 -11.69 11.81 -1.69
N THR A 73 -11.85 12.90 -0.94
CA THR A 73 -11.06 14.13 -1.10
C THR A 73 -9.81 14.04 -0.25
N LEU A 74 -8.66 13.90 -0.90
CA LEU A 74 -7.35 13.86 -0.27
C LEU A 74 -6.74 15.26 -0.23
N THR A 75 -6.14 15.63 0.90
CA THR A 75 -5.46 16.92 1.10
C THR A 75 -3.96 16.79 1.36
N ASN A 76 -3.50 15.56 1.58
CA ASN A 76 -2.11 15.24 1.90
C ASN A 76 -1.48 14.57 0.69
N GLY A 77 -0.32 15.05 0.28
CA GLY A 77 0.31 14.72 -0.99
C GLY A 77 -0.22 15.56 -2.16
N PRO A 78 0.34 15.34 -3.36
CA PRO A 78 1.46 14.45 -3.63
C PRO A 78 2.78 14.98 -3.03
N GLY A 79 3.71 14.09 -2.70
CA GLY A 79 5.01 14.40 -2.15
C GLY A 79 4.97 14.85 -0.70
N THR A 80 5.73 15.90 -0.39
CA THR A 80 5.90 16.40 0.98
C THR A 80 4.85 17.46 1.34
N ALA A 81 4.84 17.90 2.59
CA ALA A 81 3.86 18.87 3.08
C ALA A 81 3.81 20.18 2.27
N ASP A 82 4.93 20.60 1.67
CA ASP A 82 5.02 21.83 0.87
C ASP A 82 4.36 21.70 -0.51
N THR A 83 4.03 20.49 -0.95
CA THR A 83 3.40 20.18 -2.24
C THR A 83 1.99 19.64 -2.10
N ASN A 84 1.41 19.69 -0.89
CA ASN A 84 0.04 19.25 -0.63
C ASN A 84 -0.98 20.00 -1.50
N THR A 85 -1.84 19.25 -2.16
CA THR A 85 -2.97 19.77 -2.95
C THR A 85 -4.24 18.98 -2.66
N VAL A 86 -5.40 19.56 -2.98
CA VAL A 86 -6.66 18.82 -2.99
C VAL A 86 -6.71 17.94 -4.24
N HIS A 87 -6.89 16.64 -4.06
CA HIS A 87 -6.94 15.66 -5.15
C HIS A 87 -7.79 14.44 -4.74
N CYS A 88 -8.00 13.53 -5.67
CA CYS A 88 -8.76 12.29 -5.46
C CYS A 88 -7.84 11.09 -5.23
N LEU A 89 -8.41 9.99 -4.74
CA LEU A 89 -7.74 8.70 -4.70
C LEU A 89 -7.50 8.17 -6.13
N THR A 90 -6.28 7.69 -6.39
CA THR A 90 -5.89 7.09 -7.67
C THR A 90 -5.25 5.72 -7.44
N ARG A 91 -5.42 4.81 -8.41
CA ARG A 91 -4.76 3.49 -8.47
C ARG A 91 -4.27 3.27 -9.90
N ALA A 92 -3.26 2.43 -10.09
CA ALA A 92 -2.78 2.09 -11.43
C ALA A 92 -2.31 0.63 -11.43
N ILE A 93 -3.20 -0.26 -11.00
CA ILE A 93 -2.87 -1.67 -10.81
C ILE A 93 -2.57 -2.28 -12.18
N SER A 94 -1.35 -2.79 -12.35
CA SER A 94 -0.91 -3.45 -13.57
C SER A 94 0.18 -4.47 -13.26
N ASP A 95 -0.10 -5.72 -13.64
CA ASP A 95 0.90 -6.80 -13.65
C ASP A 95 1.77 -6.78 -14.92
N SER A 96 1.49 -5.85 -15.85
CA SER A 96 2.30 -5.59 -17.04
C SER A 96 3.28 -4.42 -16.81
N GLY A 97 4.51 -4.53 -17.33
CA GLY A 97 5.51 -3.46 -17.30
C GLY A 97 6.90 -3.91 -16.84
N LEU A 98 7.79 -2.94 -16.57
CA LEU A 98 9.18 -3.17 -16.16
C LEU A 98 9.34 -3.76 -14.75
N PHE A 99 8.29 -3.75 -13.95
CA PHE A 99 8.30 -4.28 -12.60
C PHE A 99 7.06 -5.13 -12.37
N SER A 100 7.18 -6.16 -11.53
CA SER A 100 6.14 -7.18 -11.33
C SER A 100 5.74 -7.30 -9.86
N SER A 101 4.47 -7.60 -9.63
CA SER A 101 3.95 -8.04 -8.32
C SER A 101 4.46 -9.42 -7.95
N ALA A 102 5.04 -10.19 -8.88
CA ALA A 102 5.73 -11.44 -8.55
C ALA A 102 6.91 -11.22 -7.58
N GLU A 103 7.41 -9.99 -7.49
CA GLU A 103 8.46 -9.62 -6.55
C GLU A 103 8.01 -9.71 -5.08
N THR A 104 6.70 -9.72 -4.79
CA THR A 104 6.13 -9.93 -3.45
C THR A 104 5.97 -11.42 -3.11
N SER A 105 6.48 -12.33 -3.95
CA SER A 105 6.36 -13.77 -3.72
C SER A 105 7.01 -14.23 -2.41
N ALA A 106 6.50 -15.32 -1.86
CA ALA A 106 7.04 -15.94 -0.64
C ALA A 106 8.54 -16.26 -0.76
N ALA A 107 9.02 -16.60 -1.96
CA ALA A 107 10.45 -16.87 -2.20
C ALA A 107 11.31 -15.61 -1.99
N ASN A 108 10.86 -14.47 -2.53
CA ASN A 108 11.57 -13.20 -2.36
C ASN A 108 11.48 -12.66 -0.94
N VAL A 109 10.31 -12.79 -0.30
CA VAL A 109 10.14 -12.45 1.12
C VAL A 109 11.08 -13.29 1.99
N ALA A 110 11.13 -14.61 1.76
CA ALA A 110 12.03 -15.51 2.48
C ALA A 110 13.51 -15.18 2.22
N ALA A 111 13.88 -14.81 0.99
CA ALA A 111 15.24 -14.42 0.64
C ALA A 111 15.68 -13.16 1.41
N CYS A 112 14.82 -12.13 1.50
CA CYS A 112 15.14 -10.94 2.28
C CYS A 112 15.20 -11.22 3.79
N ASN A 113 14.28 -12.03 4.32
CA ASN A 113 14.27 -12.41 5.74
C ASN A 113 15.43 -13.33 6.16
N ALA A 114 16.11 -13.97 5.21
CA ALA A 114 17.29 -14.78 5.47
C ALA A 114 18.57 -13.94 5.64
N LEU A 115 18.53 -12.63 5.35
CA LEU A 115 19.67 -11.73 5.50
C LEU A 115 19.99 -11.50 6.98
N THR A 116 21.28 -11.47 7.30
CA THR A 116 21.74 -11.54 8.69
C THR A 116 21.79 -10.20 9.40
N THR A 117 21.83 -9.10 8.64
CA THR A 117 21.80 -7.75 9.23
C THR A 117 20.52 -7.04 8.86
N TYR A 118 20.09 -6.17 9.77
CA TYR A 118 18.92 -5.32 9.54
C TYR A 118 19.06 -4.47 8.27
N CYS A 119 20.23 -3.88 8.03
CA CYS A 119 20.44 -3.00 6.89
C CYS A 119 20.29 -3.77 5.57
N GLU A 120 20.90 -4.96 5.45
CA GLU A 120 20.76 -5.80 4.27
C GLU A 120 19.31 -6.23 4.06
N MET A 121 18.63 -6.69 5.12
CA MET A 121 17.22 -7.05 5.07
C MET A 121 16.36 -5.87 4.61
N TRP A 122 16.60 -4.67 5.15
CA TRP A 122 15.86 -3.46 4.82
C TRP A 122 16.07 -3.03 3.36
N GLU A 123 17.31 -2.99 2.88
CA GLU A 123 17.66 -2.67 1.50
C GLU A 123 17.11 -3.73 0.51
N CYS A 124 16.97 -4.98 0.97
CA CYS A 124 16.34 -6.03 0.18
C CYS A 124 14.83 -5.79 0.03
N ILE A 125 14.10 -5.45 1.10
CA ILE A 125 12.64 -5.27 1.04
C ILE A 125 12.22 -3.94 0.40
N PHE A 126 13.04 -2.90 0.48
CA PHE A 126 12.76 -1.55 -0.03
C PHE A 126 14.05 -0.90 -0.56
N PRO A 127 14.02 -0.17 -1.69
CA PRO A 127 12.86 0.36 -2.41
C PRO A 127 12.28 -0.53 -3.50
N THR A 128 12.95 -1.62 -3.87
CA THR A 128 12.60 -2.41 -5.05
C THR A 128 12.18 -3.84 -4.75
N GLY A 129 12.27 -4.30 -3.51
CA GLY A 129 11.81 -5.63 -3.09
C GLY A 129 10.35 -5.65 -2.66
N PRO A 130 9.93 -6.68 -1.89
CA PRO A 130 8.53 -6.93 -1.57
C PRO A 130 7.72 -5.69 -1.15
N HIS A 131 8.19 -4.92 -0.17
CA HIS A 131 7.46 -3.73 0.30
C HIS A 131 7.30 -2.66 -0.80
N GLY A 132 8.40 -2.30 -1.47
CA GLY A 132 8.33 -1.31 -2.56
C GLY A 132 7.51 -1.78 -3.76
N ARG A 133 7.42 -3.10 -3.97
CA ARG A 133 6.64 -3.71 -5.03
C ARG A 133 5.17 -3.78 -4.66
N GLY A 134 4.81 -4.06 -3.41
CA GLY A 134 3.46 -3.87 -2.88
C GLY A 134 2.89 -2.49 -3.22
N HIS A 135 3.60 -1.43 -2.78
CA HIS A 135 3.23 -0.04 -3.10
C HIS A 135 3.14 0.22 -4.61
N SER A 136 4.21 -0.05 -5.35
CA SER A 136 4.29 0.35 -6.77
C SER A 136 3.41 -0.47 -7.71
N ARG A 137 2.91 -1.64 -7.29
CA ARG A 137 2.01 -2.46 -8.12
C ARG A 137 0.53 -2.15 -7.90
N ILE A 138 0.15 -1.59 -6.75
CA ILE A 138 -1.15 -0.92 -6.65
C ILE A 138 -1.10 0.41 -7.41
N GLY A 139 0.02 1.13 -7.34
CA GLY A 139 0.24 2.34 -8.13
C GLY A 139 -0.60 3.54 -7.66
N GLY A 140 -0.56 4.64 -8.40
CA GLY A 140 -1.29 5.86 -8.03
C GLY A 140 -0.88 6.40 -6.66
N THR A 141 -1.85 6.71 -5.82
CA THR A 141 -1.65 7.38 -4.53
C THR A 141 -0.75 6.58 -3.56
N ILE A 142 -0.89 5.26 -3.50
CA ILE A 142 -0.09 4.43 -2.57
C ILE A 142 1.37 4.24 -3.02
N ALA A 143 1.69 4.57 -4.28
CA ALA A 143 3.07 4.55 -4.77
C ALA A 143 3.86 5.82 -4.38
N ASP A 144 3.20 6.86 -3.90
CA ASP A 144 3.85 8.04 -3.35
C ASP A 144 4.42 7.72 -1.96
N THR A 145 5.73 7.54 -1.84
CA THR A 145 6.38 7.15 -0.57
C THR A 145 6.09 8.11 0.60
N TYR A 146 5.76 9.37 0.34
CA TYR A 146 5.47 10.35 1.39
C TYR A 146 4.00 10.39 1.77
N ALA A 147 3.11 10.19 0.79
CA ALA A 147 1.67 10.29 0.96
C ALA A 147 0.94 8.94 0.93
N SER A 148 1.64 7.81 0.80
CA SER A 148 1.03 6.49 0.66
C SER A 148 0.00 6.11 1.73
N PRO A 149 0.11 6.54 3.01
CA PRO A 149 -0.88 6.20 4.03
C PRO A 149 -2.27 6.83 3.82
N VAL A 150 -2.43 7.78 2.88
CA VAL A 150 -3.74 8.35 2.57
C VAL A 150 -4.60 7.41 1.71
N ASN A 151 -3.98 6.37 1.13
CA ASN A 151 -4.69 5.30 0.44
C ASN A 151 -5.13 4.26 1.49
N PRO A 152 -6.44 3.93 1.59
CA PRO A 152 -6.96 2.96 2.57
C PRO A 152 -6.37 1.55 2.46
N PHE A 153 -5.62 1.26 1.40
CA PHE A 153 -4.94 -0.02 1.15
C PHE A 153 -3.52 -0.10 1.77
N PHE A 154 -2.99 0.99 2.34
CA PHE A 154 -1.68 1.06 2.99
C PHE A 154 -1.61 0.18 4.26
#